data_AF-A0A1X7EN13-F1
#
_entry.id   AF-A0A1X7EN13-F1
#
_cell.length_a   1.000
_cell.length_b   1.000
_cell.length_c   1.000
_cell.angle_alpha   90.00
_cell.angle_beta   90.00
_cell.angle_gamma   90.00
#
_symmetry.space_group_name_H-M   'P 1'
#
loop_
_entity.id
_entity.type
_entity.pdbx_description
1 polymer ?
#
loop_
_entity_poly.entity_id
_entity_poly.type
_entity_poly.pdbx_seq_one_letter_code
_entity_poly.pdbx_strand_id
1 'polypeptide(L)'
;MPARPLPAPTASSTAVRTAFLTVKDAADYLGLSPHTLYVWRHRRQGPPSFRMGPRGRVMYRVEALDAWVREQEQADSRSNPALNPLSVRPQGRSARFTTA
;
A
#
# COMPACT_ATOMS: atom_id res chain seq x y z
N MET A 1 -12.17 8.77 50.19
CA MET A 1 -12.00 9.28 48.81
C MET A 1 -10.59 8.94 48.33
N PRO A 2 -10.36 7.86 47.57
CA PRO A 2 -9.05 7.62 46.96
C PRO A 2 -8.96 8.37 45.62
N ALA A 3 -7.89 9.16 45.47
CA ALA A 3 -7.57 9.92 44.26
C ALA A 3 -7.18 8.98 43.11
N ARG A 4 -7.75 9.21 41.92
CA ARG A 4 -7.38 8.52 40.67
C ARG A 4 -6.00 8.98 40.20
N PRO A 5 -5.01 8.10 39.99
CA PRO A 5 -3.76 8.47 39.36
C PRO A 5 -3.96 8.68 37.85
N LEU A 6 -3.33 9.71 37.30
CA LEU A 6 -3.29 10.00 35.86
C LEU A 6 -2.35 9.00 35.15
N PRO A 7 -2.71 8.51 33.95
CA PRO A 7 -1.81 7.67 33.16
C PRO A 7 -0.68 8.53 32.56
N ALA A 8 0.57 8.11 32.79
CA ALA A 8 1.74 8.70 32.15
C ALA A 8 1.73 8.43 30.64
N PRO A 9 2.22 9.37 29.80
CA PRO A 9 2.44 9.10 28.38
C PRO A 9 3.55 8.06 28.25
N THR A 10 3.18 6.83 27.89
CA THR A 10 4.14 5.77 27.58
C THR A 10 4.95 6.19 26.35
N ALA A 11 6.25 6.37 26.60
CA ALA A 11 7.23 6.71 25.57
C ALA A 11 7.10 5.76 24.38
N SER A 12 7.04 6.34 23.19
CA SER A 12 7.00 5.63 21.92
C SER A 12 8.22 4.73 21.83
N SER A 13 7.99 3.43 21.91
CA SER A 13 9.01 2.43 21.65
C SER A 13 9.46 2.59 20.21
N THR A 14 10.65 3.16 19.99
CA THR A 14 11.40 3.01 18.74
C THR A 14 11.81 1.54 18.65
N ALA A 15 10.81 0.70 18.39
CA ALA A 15 11.01 -0.69 18.06
C ALA A 15 11.86 -0.70 16.80
N VAL A 16 13.00 -1.37 16.86
CA VAL A 16 13.80 -1.75 15.70
C VAL A 16 12.82 -2.34 14.70
N ARG A 17 12.44 -1.57 13.67
CA ARG A 17 11.45 -2.00 12.69
C ARG A 17 12.06 -3.21 12.03
N THR A 18 11.55 -4.39 12.35
CA THR A 18 11.84 -5.59 11.59
C THR A 18 11.52 -5.25 10.15
N ALA A 19 12.55 -5.07 9.32
CA ALA A 19 12.40 -4.52 7.98
C ALA A 19 11.50 -5.41 7.09
N PHE A 20 11.22 -6.64 7.54
CA PHE A 20 10.51 -7.66 6.82
C PHE A 20 9.33 -8.21 7.65
N LEU A 21 8.16 -8.24 7.03
CA LEU A 21 6.92 -8.82 7.54
C LEU A 21 6.58 -10.08 6.76
N THR A 22 6.02 -11.08 7.43
CA THR A 22 5.45 -12.24 6.72
C THR A 22 4.14 -11.87 6.05
N VAL A 23 3.58 -12.76 5.21
CA VAL A 23 2.25 -12.54 4.61
C VAL A 23 1.19 -12.27 5.67
N LYS A 24 1.24 -12.97 6.81
CA LYS A 24 0.26 -12.80 7.89
C LYS A 24 0.41 -11.44 8.55
N ASP A 25 1.64 -11.04 8.85
CA ASP A 25 1.90 -9.76 9.54
C ASP A 25 1.67 -8.58 8.60
N ALA A 26 1.96 -8.72 7.30
CA ALA A 26 1.65 -7.71 6.30
C ALA A 26 0.13 -7.55 6.12
N ALA A 27 -0.62 -8.64 6.20
CA ALA A 27 -2.08 -8.60 6.20
C ALA A 27 -2.62 -7.87 7.43
N ASP A 28 -2.12 -8.21 8.62
CA ASP A 28 -2.47 -7.53 9.87
C ASP A 28 -2.13 -6.04 9.82
N TYR A 29 -0.95 -5.70 9.30
CA TYR A 29 -0.48 -4.32 9.12
C TYR A 29 -1.39 -3.49 8.21
N LEU A 30 -1.86 -4.07 7.11
CA LEU A 30 -2.80 -3.41 6.19
C LEU A 30 -4.26 -3.49 6.64
N GLY A 31 -4.57 -4.22 7.72
CA GLY A 31 -5.95 -4.51 8.13
C GLY A 31 -6.72 -5.40 7.15
N LEU A 32 -6.01 -6.23 6.38
CA LEU A 32 -6.57 -7.10 5.34
C LEU A 32 -6.50 -8.58 5.76
N SER A 33 -7.24 -9.44 5.05
CA SER A 33 -7.09 -10.88 5.24
C SER A 33 -5.83 -11.40 4.53
N PRO A 34 -5.11 -12.40 5.10
CA PRO A 34 -4.01 -13.06 4.41
C PRO A 34 -4.43 -13.66 3.07
N HIS A 35 -5.69 -14.12 2.96
CA HIS A 35 -6.26 -14.64 1.72
C HIS A 35 -6.24 -13.57 0.61
N THR A 36 -6.59 -12.32 0.95
CA THR A 36 -6.56 -11.18 0.02
C THR A 36 -5.14 -10.99 -0.54
N LEU A 37 -4.12 -11.05 0.30
CA LEU A 37 -2.72 -10.95 -0.13
C LEU A 37 -2.30 -12.12 -1.04
N TYR A 38 -2.77 -13.35 -0.78
CA TYR A 38 -2.52 -14.48 -1.68
C TYR A 38 -3.15 -14.27 -3.06
N VAL A 39 -4.40 -13.78 -3.10
CA VAL A 39 -5.11 -13.48 -4.36
C VAL A 39 -4.39 -12.37 -5.13
N TRP A 40 -4.02 -11.29 -4.45
CA TRP A 40 -3.24 -10.19 -5.02
C TRP A 40 -1.93 -10.70 -5.65
N ARG A 41 -1.18 -11.51 -4.91
CA ARG A 41 0.06 -12.12 -5.41
C ARG A 41 -0.17 -13.00 -6.65
N HIS A 42 -1.25 -13.78 -6.69
CA HIS A 42 -1.60 -14.58 -7.86
C HIS A 42 -1.97 -13.70 -9.06
N ARG A 43 -2.70 -12.61 -8.82
CA ARG A 43 -3.10 -11.65 -9.84
C ARG A 43 -2.01 -10.65 -10.22
N ARG A 44 -0.79 -10.81 -9.66
CA ARG A 44 0.36 -9.89 -9.79
C ARG A 44 0.00 -8.43 -9.51
N GLN A 45 -0.95 -8.23 -8.61
CA GLN A 45 -1.38 -6.94 -8.11
C GLN A 45 -0.99 -6.87 -6.64
N GLY A 46 -0.67 -5.69 -6.14
CA GLY A 46 -0.33 -5.52 -4.72
C GLY A 46 1.15 -5.25 -4.45
N PRO A 47 1.51 -5.17 -3.16
CA PRO A 47 2.81 -4.69 -2.73
C PRO A 47 3.94 -5.63 -3.13
N PRO A 48 5.17 -5.11 -3.36
CA PRO A 48 6.32 -5.91 -3.75
C PRO A 48 6.61 -7.01 -2.72
N SER A 49 6.48 -8.26 -3.16
CA SER A 49 6.76 -9.44 -2.34
C SER A 49 7.99 -10.17 -2.87
N PHE A 50 8.85 -10.64 -1.98
CA PHE A 50 10.02 -11.43 -2.36
C PHE A 50 10.09 -12.73 -1.56
N ARG A 51 10.69 -13.76 -2.16
CA ARG A 51 10.93 -15.03 -1.48
C ARG A 51 12.27 -14.97 -0.79
N MET A 52 12.28 -15.17 0.54
CA MET A 52 13.50 -15.16 1.35
C MET A 52 13.87 -16.58 1.78
N GLY A 53 15.11 -16.96 1.49
CA GLY A 53 15.73 -18.21 1.94
C GLY A 53 15.37 -19.47 1.13
N PRO A 54 16.03 -20.60 1.43
CA PRO A 54 15.92 -21.85 0.68
C PRO A 54 14.52 -22.49 0.75
N ARG A 55 13.71 -22.12 1.74
CA ARG A 55 12.31 -22.56 1.89
C ARG A 55 11.30 -21.64 1.19
N GLY A 56 11.76 -20.61 0.48
CA GLY A 56 10.92 -19.78 -0.37
C GLY A 56 9.81 -19.01 0.36
N ARG A 57 10.02 -18.65 1.64
CA ARG A 57 9.00 -17.94 2.42
C ARG A 57 8.79 -16.54 1.84
N VAL A 58 7.54 -16.16 1.66
CA VAL A 58 7.18 -14.84 1.13
C VAL A 58 7.28 -13.83 2.27
N MET A 59 8.09 -12.79 2.03
CA MET A 59 8.32 -11.67 2.93
C MET A 59 7.98 -10.38 2.19
N TYR A 60 7.51 -9.40 2.94
CA TYR A 60 7.21 -8.04 2.52
C TYR A 60 8.12 -7.09 3.26
N ARG A 61 8.62 -6.06 2.59
CA ARG A 61 9.27 -4.96 3.29
C ARG A 61 8.24 -3.96 3.78
N VAL A 62 8.39 -3.46 5.00
CA VAL A 62 7.50 -2.41 5.55
C VAL A 62 7.54 -1.17 4.65
N GLU A 63 8.73 -0.72 4.27
CA GLU A 63 8.90 0.41 3.34
C GLU A 63 8.24 0.18 1.98
N ALA A 64 8.23 -1.06 1.48
CA ALA A 64 7.61 -1.40 0.21
C ALA A 64 6.07 -1.46 0.32
N LEU A 65 5.55 -1.87 1.48
CA LEU A 65 4.12 -1.78 1.79
C LEU A 65 3.68 -0.32 1.84
N ASP A 66 4.42 0.54 2.56
CA ASP A 66 4.12 1.97 2.67
C ASP A 66 4.18 2.68 1.31
N ALA A 67 5.22 2.42 0.51
CA ALA A 67 5.35 2.95 -0.83
C ALA A 67 4.18 2.50 -1.73
N TRP A 68 3.81 1.23 -1.66
CA TRP A 68 2.71 0.69 -2.44
C TRP A 68 1.36 1.30 -2.06
N VAL A 69 1.09 1.50 -0.76
CA VAL A 69 -0.15 2.16 -0.31
C VAL A 69 -0.20 3.58 -0.87
N ARG A 70 0.89 4.34 -0.79
CA ARG A 70 0.97 5.69 -1.37
C ARG A 70 0.76 5.70 -2.88
N GLU A 71 1.32 4.74 -3.60
CA GLU A 71 1.11 4.60 -5.04
C GLU A 71 -0.36 4.26 -5.35
N GLN A 72 -1.01 3.41 -4.54
CA GLN A 72 -2.44 3.12 -4.69
C GLN A 72 -3.31 4.34 -4.41
N GLU A 73 -3.02 5.12 -3.36
CA GLU A 73 -3.74 6.36 -3.06
C GLU A 73 -3.61 7.37 -4.22
N GLN A 74 -2.44 7.45 -4.84
CA GLN A 74 -2.22 8.31 -6.00
C GLN A 74 -2.89 7.79 -7.27
N ALA A 75 -2.87 6.48 -7.50
CA ALA A 75 -3.48 5.86 -8.67
C ALA A 75 -5.01 5.80 -8.57
N ASP A 76 -5.56 5.74 -7.35
CA ASP A 76 -7.00 5.75 -7.11
C ASP A 76 -7.59 7.11 -7.49
N SER A 77 -8.29 7.13 -8.61
CA SER A 77 -8.87 8.35 -9.20
C SER A 77 -9.98 8.99 -8.34
N ARG A 78 -10.48 8.29 -7.31
CA ARG A 78 -11.46 8.84 -6.36
C ARG A 78 -10.79 9.61 -5.23
N SER A 79 -9.61 9.16 -4.80
CA SER A 79 -8.82 9.79 -3.74
C SER A 79 -7.88 10.86 -4.29
N ASN A 80 -7.45 10.72 -5.56
CA ASN A 80 -6.63 11.71 -6.26
C ASN A 80 -7.45 12.53 -7.27
N PRO A 81 -7.78 13.81 -6.98
CA PRO A 81 -8.56 14.65 -7.89
C PRO A 81 -7.84 14.96 -9.21
N ALA A 82 -6.51 14.78 -9.28
CA ALA A 82 -5.71 14.97 -10.48
C ALA A 82 -5.88 13.86 -11.51
N LEU A 83 -6.26 12.64 -11.09
CA LEU A 83 -6.54 11.50 -11.97
C LEU A 83 -8.04 11.28 -12.21
N ASN A 84 -8.90 12.21 -11.74
CA ASN A 84 -10.33 12.10 -11.93
C ASN A 84 -10.65 12.07 -13.44
N PRO A 85 -11.25 10.98 -13.97
CA PRO A 85 -11.55 10.85 -15.39
C PRO A 85 -12.53 11.92 -15.90
N LEU A 86 -13.26 12.58 -15.00
CA LEU A 86 -14.17 13.70 -15.32
C LEU A 86 -13.44 15.05 -15.44
N SER A 87 -12.23 15.17 -14.89
CA SER A 87 -11.41 16.39 -14.96
C SER A 87 -10.52 16.43 -16.21
N VAL A 88 -10.35 15.30 -16.89
CA VAL A 88 -9.61 15.22 -18.16
C VAL A 88 -10.44 15.96 -19.21
N ARG A 89 -10.05 17.19 -19.56
CA ARG A 89 -10.59 17.86 -20.75
C ARG A 89 -10.41 16.91 -21.93
N PRO A 90 -11.47 16.59 -22.70
CA PRO A 90 -11.34 15.73 -23.86
C PRO A 90 -10.35 16.40 -24.82
N GLN A 91 -9.13 15.88 -24.87
CA GLN A 91 -8.13 16.33 -25.83
C GLN A 91 -8.65 15.91 -27.20
N GLY A 92 -9.27 16.89 -27.87
CA GLY A 92 -9.81 16.75 -29.20
C GLY A 92 -8.79 16.03 -30.07
N ARG A 93 -9.22 14.89 -30.60
CA ARG A 93 -8.51 14.07 -31.59
C ARG A 93 -8.05 15.00 -32.70
N SER A 94 -6.81 15.47 -32.61
CA SER A 94 -6.24 16.43 -33.56
C SER A 94 -6.31 15.80 -34.94
N ALA A 95 -7.14 16.40 -35.80
CA ALA A 95 -7.46 15.91 -37.11
C ALA A 95 -6.17 15.70 -37.90
N ARG A 96 -5.96 14.45 -38.33
CA ARG A 96 -4.94 14.12 -39.33
C ARG A 96 -5.38 14.79 -40.63
N PHE A 97 -4.84 15.96 -40.92
CA PHE A 97 -4.93 16.51 -42.26
C PHE A 97 -3.96 15.73 -43.15
N THR A 98 -4.54 14.83 -43.94
CA THR A 98 -3.94 14.23 -45.12
C THR A 98 -3.49 15.34 -46.07
N THR A 99 -2.21 15.44 -46.38
CA THR A 99 -1.75 16.25 -47.52
C THR A 99 -1.62 15.33 -48.74
N ALA A 100 -2.14 15.81 -49.87
CA ALA A 100 -1.93 15.26 -51.21
C ALA A 100 -0.63 15.80 -51.82
#